data_AF-A0A349GZQ3-F1
#
_entry.id   AF-A0A349GZQ3-F1
#
_cell.length_a   1.000
_cell.length_b   1.000
_cell.length_c   1.000
_cell.angle_alpha   90.00
_cell.angle_beta   90.00
_cell.angle_gamma   90.00
#
_symmetry.space_group_name_H-M   'P 1'
#
loop_
_entity.id
_entity.type
_entity.pdbx_description
1 polymer ?
#
loop_
_entity_poly.entity_id
_entity_poly.type
_entity_poly.pdbx_seq_one_letter_code
_entity_poly.pdbx_strand_id
1 'polypeptide(L)'
;MLEGGTERSPYFTVWSEQEQGGGFVDLYLAPFYFGYPDMRRAYLIELKYMNRSEDTPARRRKLLAEARQQLRRYAGNARVQQALGEAQLHALVLLYSGWELIRREAVEGATLNAPKKRRNRQGAREHQPDHDKKK
;
A
#
# COMPACT_ATOMS: atom_id res chain seq x y z
N MET A 1 -5.49 6.17 -26.07
CA MET A 1 -5.62 6.77 -24.72
C MET A 1 -5.55 5.62 -23.73
N LEU A 2 -4.60 5.43 -22.81
CA LEU A 2 -3.39 6.14 -22.38
C LEU A 2 -2.36 5.02 -22.11
N GLU A 3 -1.24 4.97 -22.84
CA GLU A 3 -0.13 4.05 -22.51
C GLU A 3 0.80 4.75 -21.52
N GLY A 4 0.40 4.79 -20.24
CA GLY A 4 1.33 4.95 -19.14
C GLY A 4 1.83 3.55 -18.78
N GLY A 5 3.00 3.18 -19.27
CA GLY A 5 3.54 1.82 -19.08
C GLY A 5 3.88 1.56 -17.62
N THR A 6 2.96 0.93 -16.89
CA THR A 6 3.30 0.35 -15.58
C THR A 6 4.38 -0.69 -15.77
N GLU A 7 5.55 -0.48 -15.17
CA GLU A 7 6.56 -1.52 -15.10
C GLU A 7 5.99 -2.71 -14.30
N ARG A 8 6.16 -3.93 -14.83
CA ARG A 8 5.61 -5.14 -14.23
C ARG A 8 6.75 -6.04 -13.78
N SER A 9 6.88 -6.22 -12.47
CA SER A 9 7.57 -7.40 -11.97
C SER A 9 6.63 -8.61 -12.14
N PRO A 10 7.13 -9.85 -12.14
CA PRO A 10 6.25 -11.02 -12.18
C PRO A 10 5.22 -11.00 -11.05
N TYR A 11 5.50 -10.40 -9.89
CA TYR A 11 4.65 -10.49 -8.70
C TYR A 11 3.80 -9.25 -8.39
N PHE A 12 4.25 -8.07 -8.81
CA PHE A 12 3.66 -6.77 -8.47
C PHE A 12 3.46 -5.91 -9.70
N THR A 13 2.37 -5.15 -9.69
CA THR A 13 2.24 -3.96 -10.53
C THR A 13 3.05 -2.86 -9.85
N VAL A 14 4.04 -2.29 -10.54
CA VAL A 14 4.89 -1.22 -10.01
C VAL A 14 4.34 0.11 -10.47
N TRP A 15 4.12 1.03 -9.53
CA TRP A 15 3.84 2.43 -9.82
C TRP A 15 4.96 3.28 -9.25
N SER A 16 5.65 4.03 -10.12
CA SER A 16 6.72 4.95 -9.71
C SER A 16 6.20 6.38 -9.54
N GLU A 17 6.91 7.21 -8.77
CA GLU A 17 6.56 8.63 -8.63
C GLU A 17 6.47 9.36 -9.98
N GLN A 18 7.40 9.07 -10.89
CA GLN A 18 7.48 9.74 -12.19
C GLN A 18 6.24 9.47 -13.05
N GLU A 19 5.69 8.26 -12.98
CA GLU A 19 4.45 7.89 -13.67
C GLU A 19 3.21 8.55 -13.05
N GLN A 20 3.29 9.01 -11.80
CA GLN A 20 2.16 9.59 -11.06
C GLN A 20 2.13 11.12 -11.07
N GLY A 21 3.01 11.77 -11.83
CA GLY A 21 3.03 13.23 -11.97
C GLY A 21 3.71 13.98 -10.83
N GLY A 22 4.55 13.30 -10.04
CA GLY A 22 5.29 13.88 -8.91
C GLY A 22 4.50 13.94 -7.60
N GLY A 23 5.21 13.91 -6.48
CA GLY A 23 4.64 14.03 -5.14
C GLY A 23 4.02 12.74 -4.59
N PHE A 24 4.18 11.60 -5.27
CA PHE A 24 3.83 10.25 -4.80
C PHE A 24 4.98 9.64 -3.97
N VAL A 25 4.86 8.39 -3.52
CA VAL A 25 6.03 7.66 -3.00
C VAL A 25 6.94 7.24 -4.16
N ASP A 26 8.23 7.04 -3.91
CA ASP A 26 9.17 6.61 -4.96
C ASP A 26 8.68 5.34 -5.67
N LEU A 27 8.22 4.34 -4.91
CA LEU A 27 7.63 3.12 -5.45
C LEU A 27 6.41 2.66 -4.65
N TYR A 28 5.36 2.30 -5.37
CA TYR A 28 4.28 1.45 -4.86
C TYR A 28 4.25 0.12 -5.61
N LEU A 29 4.45 -0.96 -4.86
CA LEU A 29 4.32 -2.33 -5.33
C LEU A 29 2.91 -2.82 -4.98
N ALA A 30 1.99 -2.65 -5.92
CA ALA A 30 0.62 -3.10 -5.79
C ALA A 30 0.52 -4.61 -6.09
N PRO A 31 -0.35 -5.37 -5.38
CA PRO A 31 -0.56 -6.79 -5.67
C PRO A 31 -1.00 -7.02 -7.12
N PHE A 32 -0.44 -8.05 -7.76
CA PHE A 32 -0.87 -8.49 -9.10
C PHE A 32 -1.81 -9.69 -9.01
N TYR A 33 -3.06 -9.46 -8.62
CA TYR A 33 -4.04 -10.53 -8.39
C TYR A 33 -4.42 -11.37 -9.62
N PHE A 34 -4.20 -10.86 -10.83
CA PHE A 34 -4.45 -11.64 -12.04
C PHE A 34 -3.49 -12.84 -12.16
N GLY A 35 -2.21 -12.64 -11.84
CA GLY A 35 -1.22 -13.72 -11.81
C GLY A 35 -1.15 -14.45 -10.46
N TYR A 36 -1.48 -13.75 -9.36
CA TYR A 36 -1.32 -14.25 -7.99
C TYR A 36 -2.56 -13.92 -7.15
N PRO A 37 -3.65 -14.68 -7.28
CA PRO A 37 -4.93 -14.39 -6.61
C PRO A 37 -4.84 -14.39 -5.08
N ASP A 38 -3.85 -15.07 -4.50
CA ASP A 38 -3.61 -15.18 -3.07
C ASP A 38 -2.52 -14.23 -2.55
N MET A 39 -2.07 -13.26 -3.36
CA MET A 39 -1.07 -12.27 -2.97
C MET A 39 -1.48 -11.54 -1.69
N ARG A 40 -0.65 -11.63 -0.64
CA ARG A 40 -0.96 -11.08 0.69
C ARG A 40 -0.18 -9.82 1.05
N ARG A 41 0.65 -9.31 0.16
CA ARG A 41 1.58 -8.22 0.48
C ARG A 41 1.53 -7.14 -0.58
N ALA A 42 1.65 -5.90 -0.14
CA ALA A 42 1.84 -4.71 -0.94
C ALA A 42 2.87 -3.81 -0.26
N TYR A 43 3.58 -2.96 -1.00
CA TYR A 43 4.65 -2.14 -0.44
C TYR A 43 4.62 -0.70 -0.91
N LEU A 44 4.64 0.25 0.02
CA LEU A 44 5.09 1.61 -0.26
C LEU A 44 6.56 1.72 0.13
N ILE A 45 7.39 2.22 -0.77
CA ILE A 45 8.83 2.39 -0.53
C ILE A 45 9.17 3.85 -0.82
N GLU A 46 9.77 4.49 0.18
CA GLU A 46 10.30 5.84 0.07
C GLU A 46 11.83 5.78 0.21
N LEU A 47 12.51 6.38 -0.75
CA LEU A 47 13.94 6.52 -0.83
C LEU A 47 14.32 7.93 -0.39
N LYS A 48 15.33 8.03 0.48
CA LYS A 48 16.00 9.29 0.77
C LYS A 48 17.48 9.14 0.46
N TYR A 49 18.03 10.19 -0.12
CA TYR A 49 19.43 10.28 -0.48
C TYR A 49 20.02 11.57 0.09
N MET A 50 21.27 11.49 0.53
CA MET A 50 22.11 12.64 0.81
C MET A 50 23.55 12.33 0.42
N ASN A 51 24.32 13.37 0.12
CA ASN A 51 25.76 13.20 -0.12
C ASN A 51 26.48 12.83 1.19
N ARG A 52 27.58 12.08 1.10
CA ARG A 52 28.38 11.70 2.27
C ARG A 52 28.88 12.90 3.09
N SER A 53 29.17 14.01 2.43
CA SER A 53 29.59 15.27 3.07
C SER A 53 28.48 15.96 3.88
N GLU A 54 27.21 15.68 3.57
CA GLU A 54 26.03 16.24 4.25
C GLU A 54 25.55 15.35 5.39
N ASP A 55 26.21 14.21 5.58
CA ASP A 55 25.77 13.16 6.47
C ASP A 55 25.97 13.55 7.93
N THR A 56 24.90 14.09 8.52
CA THR A 56 24.83 14.49 9.93
C THR A 56 23.63 13.85 10.61
N PRO A 57 23.67 13.63 11.94
CA PRO A 57 22.52 13.12 12.68
C PRO A 57 21.25 13.97 12.49
N ALA A 58 21.39 15.30 12.38
CA ALA A 58 20.26 16.20 12.16
C ALA A 58 19.66 16.02 10.75
N ARG A 59 20.50 15.92 9.71
CA ARG A 59 20.05 15.68 8.33
C ARG A 59 19.36 14.34 8.20
N ARG A 60 19.93 13.26 8.76
CA ARG A 60 19.30 11.93 8.84
C ARG A 60 17.92 11.99 9.46
N ARG A 61 17.78 12.62 10.63
CA ARG A 61 16.48 12.75 11.34
C ARG A 61 15.45 13.48 10.50
N LYS A 62 15.83 14.57 9.84
CA LYS A 62 14.93 15.35 8.97
C LYS A 62 14.43 14.48 7.81
N LEU A 63 15.33 13.84 7.06
CA LEU A 63 14.97 13.01 5.91
C LEU A 63 14.08 11.83 6.30
N LEU A 64 14.38 11.15 7.41
CA LEU A 64 13.53 10.07 7.92
C LEU A 64 12.15 10.57 8.34
N ALA A 65 12.06 11.75 8.98
CA ALA A 65 10.77 12.32 9.37
C ALA A 65 9.90 12.65 8.14
N GLU A 66 10.48 13.26 7.12
CA GLU A 66 9.81 13.56 5.84
C GLU A 66 9.34 12.28 5.15
N ALA A 67 10.20 11.25 5.07
CA ALA A 67 9.86 9.97 4.46
C ALA A 67 8.71 9.26 5.18
N ARG A 68 8.74 9.21 6.52
CA ARG A 68 7.65 8.67 7.34
C ARG A 68 6.34 9.42 7.13
N GLN A 69 6.39 10.75 7.02
CA GLN A 69 5.21 11.56 6.77
C GLN A 69 4.60 11.24 5.40
N GLN A 70 5.43 11.13 4.36
CA GLN A 70 5.02 10.78 3.01
C GLN A 70 4.38 9.39 2.96
N LEU A 71 5.02 8.39 3.56
CA LEU A 71 4.50 7.02 3.63
C LEU A 71 3.17 6.94 4.37
N ARG A 72 3.02 7.65 5.51
CA ARG A 72 1.74 7.68 6.25
C ARG A 72 0.62 8.34 5.44
N ARG A 73 0.94 9.42 4.71
CA ARG A 73 -0.03 10.08 3.82
C ARG A 73 -0.53 9.11 2.76
N TYR A 74 0.37 8.39 2.10
CA TYR A 74 0.01 7.49 1.01
C TYR A 74 -0.58 6.16 1.45
N ALA A 75 -0.26 5.70 2.66
CA ALA A 75 -0.91 4.53 3.23
C ALA A 75 -2.44 4.69 3.27
N GLY A 76 -2.95 5.88 3.58
CA GLY A 76 -4.39 6.17 3.58
C GLY A 76 -4.97 6.65 2.23
N ASN A 77 -4.17 6.73 1.17
CA ASN A 77 -4.63 7.28 -0.10
C ASN A 77 -5.60 6.34 -0.83
N ALA A 78 -6.66 6.89 -1.43
CA ALA A 78 -7.69 6.12 -2.11
C ALA A 78 -7.15 5.20 -3.22
N ARG A 79 -6.16 5.65 -4.01
CA ARG A 79 -5.58 4.84 -5.10
C ARG A 79 -4.82 3.63 -4.56
N VAL A 80 -4.05 3.82 -3.49
CA VAL A 80 -3.33 2.72 -2.80
C VAL A 80 -4.34 1.73 -2.24
N GLN A 81 -5.35 2.22 -1.52
CA GLN A 81 -6.38 1.40 -0.90
C GLN A 81 -7.22 0.61 -1.91
N GLN A 82 -7.55 1.20 -3.06
CA GLN A 82 -8.28 0.52 -4.13
C GLN A 82 -7.53 -0.67 -4.72
N ALA A 83 -6.20 -0.57 -4.87
CA ALA A 83 -5.38 -1.66 -5.39
C ALA A 83 -4.96 -2.70 -4.33
N LEU A 84 -5.10 -2.37 -3.04
CA LEU A 84 -4.61 -3.18 -1.94
C LEU A 84 -5.35 -4.52 -1.83
N GLY A 85 -6.68 -4.53 -1.98
CA GLY A 85 -7.49 -5.75 -1.85
C GLY A 85 -7.38 -6.39 -0.46
N GLU A 86 -7.02 -7.68 -0.41
CA GLU A 86 -6.82 -8.44 0.84
C GLU A 86 -5.37 -8.38 1.35
N ALA A 87 -4.45 -7.76 0.61
CA ALA A 87 -3.04 -7.69 0.96
C ALA A 87 -2.79 -6.76 2.15
N GLN A 88 -1.77 -7.09 2.94
CA GLN A 88 -1.21 -6.22 3.95
C GLN A 88 -0.28 -5.20 3.30
N LEU A 89 -0.51 -3.91 3.59
CA LEU A 89 0.37 -2.85 3.16
C LEU A 89 1.58 -2.71 4.09
N HIS A 90 2.78 -2.76 3.54
CA HIS A 90 4.04 -2.51 4.25
C HIS A 90 4.63 -1.18 3.75
N ALA A 91 4.96 -0.27 4.68
CA ALA A 91 5.60 0.98 4.33
C ALA A 91 7.07 0.97 4.78
N LEU A 92 8.00 1.24 3.86
CA LEU A 92 9.44 1.13 4.08
C LEU A 92 10.14 2.44 3.73
N VAL A 93 11.04 2.89 4.61
CA VAL A 93 12.00 3.95 4.31
C VAL A 93 13.37 3.34 4.11
N LEU A 94 14.05 3.74 3.04
CA LEU A 94 15.46 3.46 2.80
C LEU A 94 16.22 4.79 2.70
N LEU A 95 17.22 4.98 3.56
CA LEU A 95 18.07 6.18 3.54
C LEU A 95 19.50 5.82 3.16
N TYR A 96 19.98 6.45 2.09
CA TYR A 96 21.32 6.31 1.56
C TYR A 96 22.20 7.53 1.87
N SER A 97 23.47 7.27 2.17
CA SER A 97 24.55 8.26 2.28
C SER A 97 25.59 7.98 1.20
N GLY A 98 25.54 8.74 0.10
CA GLY A 98 26.12 8.28 -1.16
C GLY A 98 25.53 6.92 -1.54
N TRP A 99 26.38 5.93 -1.77
CA TRP A 99 25.97 4.57 -2.15
C TRP A 99 25.64 3.65 -0.96
N GLU A 100 25.87 4.09 0.27
CA GLU A 100 25.71 3.24 1.46
C GLU A 100 24.29 3.33 2.01
N LEU A 101 23.61 2.19 2.15
CA LEU A 101 22.33 2.10 2.85
C LEU A 101 22.56 2.17 4.36
N ILE A 102 22.38 3.36 4.94
CA ILE A 102 22.67 3.60 6.36
C ILE A 102 21.46 3.38 7.28
N ARG A 103 20.24 3.40 6.74
CA ARG A 103 19.01 3.07 7.47
C ARG A 103 17.99 2.36 6.58
N ARG A 104 17.35 1.35 7.18
CA ARG A 104 16.15 0.68 6.69
C ARG A 104 15.15 0.60 7.83
N GLU A 105 13.93 1.05 7.62
CA GLU A 105 12.88 0.98 8.66
C GLU A 105 11.52 0.68 8.06
N ALA A 106 10.72 -0.09 8.81
CA ALA A 106 9.29 -0.21 8.55
C ALA A 106 8.55 0.87 9.32
N VAL A 107 7.63 1.58 8.66
CA VAL A 107 6.83 2.63 9.32
C VAL A 107 5.59 2.01 9.95
N GLU A 108 5.58 1.98 11.28
CA GLU A 108 4.44 1.52 12.07
C GLU A 108 3.20 2.41 11.86
N GLY A 109 2.02 1.79 11.89
CA GLY A 109 0.73 2.46 11.70
C GLY A 109 0.29 2.66 10.25
N ALA A 110 1.16 2.40 9.27
CA ALA A 110 0.80 2.32 7.84
C ALA A 110 0.32 0.92 7.43
N THR A 111 0.49 -0.08 8.29
CA THR A 111 -0.11 -1.41 8.19
C THR A 111 -1.61 -1.32 8.48
N LEU A 112 -2.36 -0.83 7.50
CA LEU A 112 -3.82 -0.92 7.52
C LEU A 112 -4.20 -2.38 7.31
N ASN A 113 -4.86 -2.97 8.31
CA ASN A 113 -5.43 -4.30 8.18
C ASN A 113 -6.42 -4.30 7.01
N ALA A 114 -6.29 -5.30 6.13
CA ALA A 114 -7.24 -5.53 5.06
C ALA A 114 -8.69 -5.46 5.59
N PRO A 115 -9.62 -4.87 4.84
CA PRO A 115 -11.00 -4.77 5.27
C PRO A 115 -11.53 -6.17 5.58
N LYS A 116 -11.92 -6.41 6.84
CA LYS A 116 -12.57 -7.66 7.25
C LYS A 116 -13.75 -7.90 6.31
N LYS A 117 -13.73 -9.01 5.55
CA LYS A 117 -14.88 -9.48 4.77
C LYS A 117 -16.12 -9.40 5.65
N ARG A 118 -17.01 -8.45 5.37
CA ARG A 118 -18.35 -8.43 5.97
C ARG A 118 -19.01 -9.71 5.49
N ARG A 119 -19.16 -10.70 6.37
CA ARG A 119 -19.99 -11.88 6.11
C ARG A 119 -21.37 -11.36 5.75
N ASN A 120 -21.72 -11.47 4.47
CA ASN A 120 -23.07 -11.20 3.99
C ASN A 120 -23.97 -12.26 4.63
N ARG A 121 -24.78 -11.88 5.63
CA ARG A 121 -25.92 -12.70 6.06
C ARG A 121 -27.00 -12.54 5.01
N GLN A 122 -26.91 -13.32 3.95
CA GLN A 122 -27.96 -13.43 2.96
C GLN A 122 -29.08 -14.31 3.52
N GLY A 123 -30.28 -13.74 3.53
CA GLY A 123 -31.59 -14.38 3.40
C GLY A 123 -31.78 -15.80 3.96
N ALA A 124 -32.45 -15.88 5.10
CA ALA A 124 -33.47 -16.91 5.31
C ALA A 124 -34.79 -16.16 5.54
N ARG A 125 -35.50 -15.86 4.44
CA ARG A 125 -36.96 -15.66 4.50
C ARG A 125 -37.54 -17.07 4.58
N GLU A 126 -37.90 -17.51 5.78
CA GLU A 126 -38.87 -18.61 5.90
C GLU A 126 -40.25 -18.02 5.59
N HIS A 127 -40.79 -18.43 4.45
CA HIS A 127 -42.21 -18.37 4.14
C HIS A 127 -42.94 -19.22 5.19
N GLN A 128 -43.73 -18.58 6.03
CA GLN A 128 -44.73 -19.26 6.86
C GLN A 128 -45.94 -19.55 5.96
N PRO A 129 -46.39 -20.81 5.84
CA PRO A 129 -47.57 -21.11 5.05
C PRO A 129 -48.83 -20.68 5.80
N ASP A 130 -49.75 -20.18 4.99
CA ASP A 130 -51.11 -19.77 5.27
C ASP A 130 -51.89 -20.91 5.98
N HIS A 131 -52.37 -20.65 7.19
CA HIS A 131 -53.33 -21.52 7.86
C HIS A 131 -54.68 -20.82 7.93
N ASP A 132 -55.43 -20.99 6.85
CA ASP A 132 -56.87 -20.80 6.83
C ASP A 132 -57.54 -22.16 6.55
N LYS A 133 -58.20 -22.73 7.58
CA LYS A 133 -59.58 -23.27 7.54
C LYS A 133 -59.89 -24.35 8.59
N LYS A 134 -61.08 -24.16 9.18
CA LYS A 134 -61.99 -25.12 9.87
C LYS A 134 -61.50 -25.55 11.26
N LYS A 135 -62.20 -25.26 12.36
CA LYS A 135 -63.64 -25.37 12.63
C LYS A 135 -64.06 -24.38 13.71
#